data_AF-A0AAE4P1Q6-F1
#
_entry.id   AF-A0AAE4P1Q6-F1
#
_cell.length_a   1.000
_cell.length_b   1.000
_cell.length_c   1.000
_cell.angle_alpha   90.00
_cell.angle_beta   90.00
_cell.angle_gamma   90.00
#
_symmetry.space_group_name_H-M   'P 1'
#
loop_
_entity.id
_entity.type
_entity.pdbx_description
1 polymer ?
#
loop_
_entity_poly.entity_id
_entity_poly.type
_entity_poly.pdbx_seq_one_letter_code
_entity_poly.pdbx_strand_id
1 'polypeptide(L)'
;MKKILLSATLVSVSLAFAQKKEIQNAVKAADGGNAAEALSQISAADSALQGKMYLLEPSVQEQYYYAKGIALIKSGKTSEGAAVLAKISDLKTNKIFAGKDNNKNKVYFVGKAEADKDGAGLQLKEETYSPALAGNVGAAVNPLLQKVSGEAQKEYDAKNYPVAAEKFLQVNDLLKAAGQPDDIYKYYAAISYALGNKKSESIALYQDLINSGYTGIKTTYSALNKKTNQRENLDKSSFELVKKSPDYADFKTETSKSVEEELYETAVALMLDDNKNSEAVALIEKGLAKFPNNAKMNDLKLSAYSRTGDSSKLEQTIKEAVAKNPGDKLNWSNLGVIQSNNPATVADAEASFKKALEIDPNYVPALQGLVFNLYLNSKADAKIVDAYNVARKAGKIDEANKIIAERKVRFSKALPYLEKLNTLTPNEADVVDTLKTVYNSLGKQDKAKELKGGK
;
A
#
# COMPACT_ATOMS: atom_id res chain seq x y z
N MET A 1 53.22 -29.14 -47.69
CA MET A 1 52.03 -28.30 -47.42
C MET A 1 52.12 -27.74 -46.01
N LYS A 2 52.33 -26.43 -45.86
CA LYS A 2 52.32 -25.72 -44.57
C LYS A 2 50.87 -25.67 -44.06
N LYS A 3 50.57 -26.30 -42.91
CA LYS A 3 49.29 -26.08 -42.22
C LYS A 3 49.45 -24.87 -41.29
N ILE A 4 48.74 -23.81 -41.64
CA ILE A 4 48.60 -22.56 -40.92
C ILE A 4 47.80 -22.87 -39.64
N LEU A 5 48.44 -22.81 -38.47
CA LEU A 5 47.79 -22.74 -37.16
C LEU A 5 47.49 -21.26 -36.87
N LEU A 6 46.35 -20.77 -37.36
CA LEU A 6 45.88 -19.43 -37.07
C LEU A 6 45.12 -19.43 -35.73
N SER A 7 45.84 -19.01 -34.69
CA SER A 7 45.38 -18.26 -33.51
C SER A 7 43.87 -18.12 -33.25
N ALA A 8 43.30 -18.98 -32.40
CA ALA A 8 42.04 -18.70 -31.69
C ALA A 8 42.24 -17.74 -30.48
N THR A 9 43.47 -17.57 -30.00
CA THR A 9 43.83 -16.70 -28.87
C THR A 9 43.93 -15.22 -29.20
N LEU A 10 44.04 -14.84 -30.48
CA LEU A 10 44.02 -13.43 -30.91
C LEU A 10 42.59 -12.86 -31.02
N VAL A 11 41.58 -13.73 -31.14
CA VAL A 11 40.17 -13.31 -31.34
C VAL A 11 39.50 -12.93 -30.02
N SER A 12 39.83 -13.57 -28.91
CA SER A 12 39.24 -13.22 -27.61
C SER A 12 39.78 -11.91 -27.03
N VAL A 13 41.07 -11.62 -27.25
CA VAL A 13 41.69 -10.34 -26.83
C VAL A 13 41.19 -9.20 -27.73
N SER A 14 41.02 -9.39 -29.04
CA SER A 14 40.55 -8.32 -29.92
C SER A 14 39.11 -7.87 -29.65
N LEU A 15 38.24 -8.80 -29.21
CA LEU A 15 36.85 -8.49 -28.88
C LEU A 15 36.75 -7.56 -27.68
N ALA A 16 37.36 -7.89 -26.54
CA ALA A 16 37.35 -7.07 -25.31
C ALA A 16 37.86 -5.63 -25.51
N PHE A 17 38.84 -5.46 -26.40
CA PHE A 17 39.41 -4.14 -26.73
C PHE A 17 38.53 -3.30 -27.64
N ALA A 18 37.79 -3.93 -28.57
CA ALA A 18 36.84 -3.21 -29.41
C ALA A 18 35.78 -2.54 -28.52
N GLN A 19 35.09 -3.32 -27.67
CA GLN A 19 33.99 -2.78 -26.84
C GLN A 19 34.43 -1.63 -25.93
N LYS A 20 35.65 -1.71 -25.39
CA LYS A 20 36.24 -0.62 -24.59
C LYS A 20 36.36 0.68 -25.39
N LYS A 21 36.73 0.61 -26.67
CA LYS A 21 36.85 1.79 -27.54
C LYS A 21 35.48 2.40 -27.84
N GLU A 22 34.48 1.59 -28.17
CA GLU A 22 33.11 2.09 -28.38
C GLU A 22 32.57 2.77 -27.11
N ILE A 23 32.76 2.16 -25.93
CA ILE A 23 32.34 2.75 -24.65
C ILE A 23 33.07 4.07 -24.36
N GLN A 24 34.38 4.15 -24.62
CA GLN A 24 35.13 5.41 -24.45
C GLN A 24 34.66 6.51 -25.41
N ASN A 25 34.31 6.15 -26.66
CA ASN A 25 33.72 7.09 -27.60
C ASN A 25 32.33 7.54 -27.12
N ALA A 26 31.54 6.62 -26.56
CA ALA A 26 30.24 6.94 -25.99
C ALA A 26 30.35 7.96 -24.84
N VAL A 27 31.34 7.81 -23.95
CA VAL A 27 31.61 8.78 -22.87
C VAL A 27 31.90 10.16 -23.45
N LYS A 28 32.81 10.26 -24.43
CA LYS A 28 33.14 11.54 -25.08
C LYS A 28 31.92 12.20 -25.72
N ALA A 29 31.11 11.42 -26.44
CA ALA A 29 29.87 11.90 -27.06
C ALA A 29 28.86 12.36 -26.00
N ALA A 30 28.70 11.61 -24.91
CA ALA A 30 27.79 11.95 -23.81
C ALA A 30 28.21 13.25 -23.12
N ASP A 31 29.50 13.42 -22.80
CA ASP A 31 30.06 14.64 -22.22
C ASP A 31 29.91 15.83 -23.18
N GLY A 32 30.17 15.61 -24.47
CA GLY A 32 29.96 16.60 -25.54
C GLY A 32 28.50 16.94 -25.85
N GLY A 33 27.54 16.26 -25.22
CA GLY A 33 26.11 16.50 -25.43
C GLY A 33 25.50 15.83 -26.66
N ASN A 34 26.27 15.01 -27.39
CA ASN A 34 25.77 14.23 -28.52
C ASN A 34 25.14 12.91 -28.05
N ALA A 35 23.90 12.98 -27.58
CA ALA A 35 23.17 11.82 -27.07
C ALA A 35 22.96 10.73 -28.13
N ALA A 36 22.71 11.11 -29.39
CA ALA A 36 22.49 10.16 -30.47
C ALA A 36 23.75 9.34 -30.79
N GLU A 37 24.91 10.00 -30.89
CA GLU A 37 26.19 9.31 -31.08
C GLU A 37 26.54 8.43 -29.89
N ALA A 38 26.36 8.93 -28.66
CA ALA A 38 26.62 8.15 -27.46
C ALA A 38 25.77 6.87 -27.43
N LEU A 39 24.47 6.95 -27.72
CA LEU A 39 23.58 5.79 -27.80
C LEU A 39 23.98 4.84 -28.94
N SER A 40 24.38 5.37 -30.11
CA SER A 40 24.88 4.54 -31.22
C SER A 40 26.12 3.74 -30.83
N GLN A 41 27.07 4.37 -30.13
CA GLN A 41 28.28 3.69 -29.65
C GLN A 41 27.95 2.64 -28.58
N ILE A 42 27.02 2.94 -27.68
CA ILE A 42 26.51 1.97 -26.70
C ILE A 42 25.82 0.79 -27.38
N SER A 43 25.01 1.03 -28.41
CA SER A 43 24.36 -0.06 -29.17
C SER A 43 25.37 -0.96 -29.89
N ALA A 44 26.45 -0.40 -30.41
CA ALA A 44 27.55 -1.18 -30.99
C ALA A 44 28.25 -2.04 -29.92
N ALA A 45 28.53 -1.46 -28.76
CA ALA A 45 29.09 -2.19 -27.62
C ALA A 45 28.14 -3.31 -27.12
N ASP A 46 26.84 -3.03 -26.97
CA ASP A 46 25.82 -4.00 -26.55
C ASP A 46 25.74 -5.19 -27.53
N SER A 47 25.77 -4.91 -28.84
CA SER A 47 25.76 -5.95 -29.88
C SER A 47 26.99 -6.86 -29.81
N ALA A 48 28.14 -6.29 -29.48
CA ALA A 48 29.39 -7.04 -29.33
C ALA A 48 29.47 -7.81 -28.00
N LEU A 49 28.89 -7.27 -26.91
CA LEU A 49 28.87 -7.90 -25.59
C LEU A 49 27.85 -9.04 -25.48
N GLN A 50 26.74 -8.97 -26.22
CA GLN A 50 25.65 -9.95 -26.16
C GLN A 50 25.18 -10.24 -24.72
N GLY A 51 25.06 -9.17 -23.91
CA GLY A 51 24.65 -9.25 -22.51
C GLY A 51 25.73 -9.70 -21.52
N LYS A 52 26.96 -9.99 -21.97
CA LYS A 52 28.07 -10.45 -21.10
C LYS A 52 28.83 -9.30 -20.47
N MET A 53 28.13 -8.47 -19.70
CA MET A 53 28.70 -7.30 -19.04
C MET A 53 29.88 -7.65 -18.12
N TYR A 54 29.85 -8.84 -17.52
CA TYR A 54 30.92 -9.37 -16.67
C TYR A 54 32.28 -9.51 -17.37
N LEU A 55 32.35 -9.45 -18.72
CA LEU A 55 33.63 -9.45 -19.44
C LEU A 55 34.35 -8.09 -19.40
N LEU A 56 33.66 -7.03 -18.96
CA LEU A 56 34.23 -5.70 -18.84
C LEU A 56 34.83 -5.50 -17.44
N GLU A 57 36.02 -4.91 -17.38
CA GLU A 57 36.60 -4.45 -16.12
C GLU A 57 35.67 -3.41 -15.45
N PRO A 58 35.62 -3.30 -14.11
CA PRO A 58 34.68 -2.42 -13.41
C PRO A 58 34.70 -0.97 -13.87
N SER A 59 35.86 -0.43 -14.24
CA SER A 59 35.99 0.93 -14.79
C SER A 59 35.37 1.10 -16.16
N VAL A 60 35.34 0.06 -16.98
CA VAL A 60 34.68 0.07 -18.30
C VAL A 60 33.18 -0.12 -18.13
N GLN A 61 32.74 -0.92 -17.15
CA GLN A 61 31.32 -1.00 -16.77
C GLN A 61 30.81 0.36 -16.27
N GLU A 62 31.58 1.05 -15.43
CA GLU A 62 31.27 2.41 -14.98
C GLU A 62 31.11 3.37 -16.17
N GLN A 63 32.08 3.40 -17.09
CA GLN A 63 32.02 4.24 -18.30
C GLN A 63 30.79 3.94 -19.16
N TYR A 64 30.43 2.67 -19.31
CA TYR A 64 29.21 2.26 -20.01
C TYR A 64 27.96 2.81 -19.33
N TYR A 65 27.80 2.61 -18.02
CA TYR A 65 26.63 3.08 -17.28
C TYR A 65 26.56 4.60 -17.31
N TYR A 66 27.69 5.30 -17.16
CA TYR A 66 27.77 6.75 -17.26
C TYR A 66 27.32 7.24 -18.63
N ALA A 67 27.94 6.76 -19.72
CA ALA A 67 27.64 7.21 -21.07
C ALA A 67 26.19 6.92 -21.46
N LYS A 68 25.71 5.69 -21.23
CA LYS A 68 24.34 5.28 -21.53
C LYS A 68 23.33 6.09 -20.70
N GLY A 69 23.57 6.25 -19.41
CA GLY A 69 22.69 6.99 -18.50
C GLY A 69 22.57 8.47 -18.87
N ILE A 70 23.71 9.14 -19.09
CA ILE A 70 23.73 10.55 -19.51
C ILE A 70 23.05 10.73 -20.88
N ALA A 71 23.31 9.85 -21.84
CA ALA A 71 22.70 9.95 -23.16
C ALA A 71 21.18 9.71 -23.13
N LEU A 72 20.70 8.77 -22.31
CA LEU A 72 19.26 8.57 -22.09
C LEU A 72 18.60 9.80 -21.48
N ILE A 73 19.19 10.38 -20.43
CA ILE A 73 18.70 11.63 -19.83
C ILE A 73 18.65 12.76 -20.88
N LYS A 74 19.73 12.96 -21.66
CA LYS A 74 19.80 14.01 -22.69
C LYS A 74 18.85 13.79 -23.85
N SER A 75 18.37 12.57 -24.07
CA SER A 75 17.33 12.23 -25.06
C SER A 75 15.90 12.31 -24.49
N GLY A 76 15.72 12.77 -23.24
CA GLY A 76 14.42 12.94 -22.59
C GLY A 76 13.94 11.71 -21.81
N LYS A 77 14.72 10.63 -21.77
CA LYS A 77 14.40 9.39 -21.04
C LYS A 77 14.97 9.42 -19.62
N THR A 78 14.52 10.40 -18.83
CA THR A 78 15.13 10.71 -17.52
C THR A 78 15.13 9.52 -16.55
N SER A 79 14.00 8.84 -16.33
CA SER A 79 13.95 7.67 -15.42
C SER A 79 14.80 6.51 -15.92
N GLU A 80 14.74 6.17 -17.22
CA GLU A 80 15.60 5.11 -17.79
C GLU A 80 17.08 5.43 -17.58
N GLY A 81 17.48 6.67 -17.85
CA GLY A 81 18.86 7.10 -17.68
C GLY A 81 19.30 7.15 -16.22
N ALA A 82 18.45 7.64 -15.31
CA ALA A 82 18.73 7.65 -13.88
C ALA A 82 18.89 6.23 -13.31
N ALA A 83 18.02 5.29 -13.72
CA ALA A 83 18.15 3.88 -13.33
C ALA A 83 19.46 3.25 -13.82
N VAL A 84 19.93 3.61 -15.02
CA VAL A 84 21.23 3.17 -15.53
C VAL A 84 22.37 3.80 -14.72
N LEU A 85 22.31 5.09 -14.40
CA LEU A 85 23.34 5.77 -13.59
C LEU A 85 23.41 5.22 -12.16
N ALA A 86 22.28 4.82 -11.57
CA ALA A 86 22.25 4.22 -10.23
C ALA A 86 23.09 2.94 -10.13
N LYS A 87 23.31 2.20 -11.23
CA LYS A 87 24.22 1.04 -11.26
C LYS A 87 25.67 1.38 -10.97
N ILE A 88 26.08 2.64 -11.13
CA ILE A 88 27.41 3.10 -10.70
C ILE A 88 27.53 3.02 -9.18
N SER A 89 26.45 3.27 -8.43
CA SER A 89 26.43 3.06 -6.98
C SER A 89 26.57 1.57 -6.64
N ASP A 90 25.97 0.66 -7.41
CA ASP A 90 26.10 -0.79 -7.19
C ASP A 90 27.56 -1.26 -7.31
N LEU A 91 28.33 -0.68 -8.23
CA LEU A 91 29.77 -0.94 -8.37
C LEU A 91 30.57 -0.53 -7.13
N LYS A 92 30.07 0.45 -6.34
CA LYS A 92 30.67 0.91 -5.09
C LYS A 92 30.25 0.06 -3.89
N THR A 93 28.97 -0.29 -3.82
CA THR A 93 28.37 -0.92 -2.62
C THR A 93 28.55 -2.44 -2.62
N ASN A 94 28.56 -3.07 -3.79
CA ASN A 94 28.71 -4.51 -3.91
C ASN A 94 30.18 -4.94 -4.05
N LYS A 95 30.47 -6.16 -3.59
CA LYS A 95 31.74 -6.83 -3.90
C LYS A 95 31.80 -7.19 -5.39
N ILE A 96 32.98 -7.04 -5.98
CA ILE A 96 33.26 -7.51 -7.33
C ILE A 96 33.88 -8.89 -7.23
N PHE A 97 33.27 -9.90 -7.85
CA PHE A 97 33.82 -11.25 -7.90
C PHE A 97 34.61 -11.41 -9.19
N ALA A 98 35.94 -11.34 -9.08
CA ALA A 98 36.85 -11.33 -10.22
C ALA A 98 37.56 -12.68 -10.39
N GLY A 99 37.71 -13.14 -11.62
CA GLY A 99 38.39 -14.39 -11.91
C GLY A 99 38.65 -14.62 -13.39
N LYS A 100 38.69 -15.89 -13.80
CA LYS A 100 38.79 -16.27 -15.21
C LYS A 100 37.73 -17.31 -15.58
N ASP A 101 37.16 -17.17 -16.76
CA ASP A 101 36.29 -18.18 -17.36
C ASP A 101 37.11 -19.36 -17.93
N ASN A 102 36.40 -20.37 -18.46
CA ASN A 102 37.00 -21.55 -19.08
C ASN A 102 37.85 -21.22 -20.32
N ASN A 103 37.62 -20.06 -20.95
CA ASN A 103 38.37 -19.57 -22.10
C ASN A 103 39.56 -18.67 -21.68
N LYS A 104 39.84 -18.58 -20.38
CA LYS A 104 40.87 -17.73 -19.76
C LYS A 104 40.63 -16.23 -19.90
N ASN A 105 39.42 -15.81 -20.27
CA ASN A 105 39.01 -14.40 -20.25
C ASN A 105 38.84 -13.95 -18.80
N LYS A 106 39.19 -12.70 -18.49
CA LYS A 106 38.87 -12.14 -17.20
C LYS A 106 37.36 -11.89 -17.09
N VAL A 107 36.80 -12.15 -15.91
CA VAL A 107 35.39 -11.92 -15.60
C VAL A 107 35.24 -11.15 -14.29
N TYR A 108 34.20 -10.34 -14.20
CA TYR A 108 33.92 -9.40 -13.10
C TYR A 108 32.41 -9.35 -12.85
N PHE A 109 31.94 -10.08 -11.83
CA PHE A 109 30.52 -10.09 -11.46
C PHE A 109 30.25 -9.09 -10.34
N VAL A 110 29.20 -8.27 -10.47
CA VAL A 110 28.86 -7.23 -9.49
C VAL A 110 27.88 -7.81 -8.49
N GLY A 111 28.39 -8.17 -7.32
CA GLY A 111 27.61 -8.79 -6.25
C GLY A 111 27.48 -10.31 -6.40
N LYS A 112 27.09 -10.93 -5.28
CA LYS A 112 27.06 -12.40 -5.14
C LYS A 112 26.02 -13.06 -6.06
N ALA A 113 24.87 -12.42 -6.28
CA ALA A 113 23.80 -12.98 -7.10
C ALA A 113 24.22 -13.20 -8.56
N GLU A 114 24.94 -12.25 -9.15
CA GLU A 114 25.47 -12.38 -10.52
C GLU A 114 26.59 -13.43 -10.57
N ALA A 115 27.47 -13.44 -9.56
CA ALA A 115 28.55 -14.43 -9.44
C ALA A 115 28.01 -15.87 -9.31
N ASP A 116 26.97 -16.09 -8.51
CA ASP A 116 26.35 -17.40 -8.33
C ASP A 116 25.64 -17.86 -9.61
N LYS A 117 25.06 -16.94 -10.38
CA LYS A 117 24.32 -17.24 -11.60
C LYS A 117 25.23 -17.53 -12.79
N ASP A 118 26.16 -16.62 -13.07
CA ASP A 118 26.95 -16.59 -14.31
C ASP A 118 28.41 -17.01 -14.09
N GLY A 119 28.86 -17.05 -12.82
CA GLY A 119 30.21 -17.44 -12.41
C GLY A 119 30.30 -18.78 -11.69
N ALA A 120 29.23 -19.58 -11.67
CA ALA A 120 29.19 -20.87 -10.99
C ALA A 120 30.33 -21.80 -11.44
N GLY A 121 31.08 -22.34 -10.48
CA GLY A 121 32.22 -23.23 -10.73
C GLY A 121 33.52 -22.54 -11.12
N LEU A 122 33.55 -21.20 -11.22
CA LEU A 122 34.78 -20.44 -11.43
C LEU A 122 35.51 -20.17 -10.11
N GLN A 123 36.83 -20.07 -10.17
CA GLN A 123 37.64 -19.58 -9.05
C GLN A 123 37.61 -18.05 -9.04
N LEU A 124 36.77 -17.48 -8.17
CA LEU A 124 36.57 -16.04 -8.04
C LEU A 124 37.20 -15.50 -6.76
N LYS A 125 37.73 -14.28 -6.82
CA LYS A 125 38.23 -13.50 -5.68
C LYS A 125 37.36 -12.27 -5.48
N GLU A 126 37.18 -11.87 -4.23
CA GLU A 126 36.47 -10.64 -3.90
C GLU A 126 37.39 -9.42 -4.04
N GLU A 127 36.91 -8.43 -4.76
CA GLU A 127 37.52 -7.13 -4.94
C GLU A 127 36.49 -6.02 -4.58
N THR A 128 36.99 -4.81 -4.35
CA THR A 128 36.18 -3.61 -4.14
C THR A 128 36.53 -2.58 -5.20
N TYR A 129 35.55 -1.85 -5.68
CA TYR A 129 35.75 -0.81 -6.67
C TYR A 129 35.24 0.55 -6.17
N SER A 130 36.00 1.61 -6.43
CA SER A 130 35.59 2.98 -6.14
C SER A 130 35.35 3.70 -7.48
N PRO A 131 34.08 3.98 -7.84
CA PRO A 131 33.75 4.67 -9.09
C PRO A 131 34.41 6.05 -9.17
N ALA A 132 35.04 6.36 -10.31
CA ALA A 132 35.74 7.63 -10.54
C ALA A 132 34.81 8.74 -11.08
N LEU A 133 33.73 8.36 -11.74
CA LEU A 133 32.74 9.23 -12.39
C LEU A 133 31.57 9.58 -11.47
N ALA A 134 31.54 9.11 -10.22
CA ALA A 134 30.47 9.44 -9.27
C ALA A 134 30.28 10.97 -9.11
N GLY A 135 31.37 11.74 -9.11
CA GLY A 135 31.32 13.21 -9.10
C GLY A 135 30.70 13.79 -10.37
N ASN A 136 31.02 13.23 -11.54
CA ASN A 136 30.45 13.62 -12.83
C ASN A 136 28.95 13.34 -12.89
N VAL A 137 28.51 12.19 -12.35
CA VAL A 137 27.09 11.85 -12.22
C VAL A 137 26.37 12.90 -11.39
N GLY A 138 26.88 13.22 -10.20
CA GLY A 138 26.30 14.27 -9.36
C GLY A 138 26.22 15.64 -10.07
N ALA A 139 27.28 16.04 -10.77
CA ALA A 139 27.30 17.29 -11.53
C ALA A 139 26.26 17.33 -12.65
N ALA A 140 26.01 16.21 -13.33
CA ALA A 140 25.02 16.13 -14.40
C ALA A 140 23.57 16.03 -13.86
N VAL A 141 23.38 15.35 -12.73
CA VAL A 141 22.06 15.05 -12.17
C VAL A 141 21.51 16.19 -11.30
N ASN A 142 22.35 16.90 -10.55
CA ASN A 142 21.90 17.93 -9.60
C ASN A 142 21.07 19.07 -10.23
N PRO A 143 21.43 19.64 -11.41
CA PRO A 143 20.60 20.64 -12.06
C PRO A 143 19.22 20.10 -12.49
N LEU A 144 19.18 18.82 -12.91
CA LEU A 144 17.95 18.16 -13.30
C LEU A 144 17.06 17.86 -12.10
N LEU A 145 17.65 17.48 -10.96
CA LEU A 145 16.91 17.30 -9.71
C LEU A 145 16.13 18.55 -9.33
N GLN A 146 16.78 19.72 -9.35
CA GLN A 146 16.12 20.99 -9.04
C GLN A 146 14.99 21.31 -10.03
N LYS A 147 15.25 21.13 -11.33
CA LYS A 147 14.26 21.37 -12.38
C LYS A 147 13.05 20.44 -12.25
N VAL A 148 13.26 19.14 -12.20
CA VAL A 148 12.19 18.13 -12.17
C VAL A 148 11.41 18.21 -10.86
N SER A 149 12.06 18.49 -9.73
CA SER A 149 11.37 18.73 -8.45
C SER A 149 10.46 19.96 -8.51
N GLY A 150 10.94 21.07 -9.07
CA GLY A 150 10.11 22.27 -9.29
C GLY A 150 8.93 22.00 -10.23
N GLU A 151 9.14 21.24 -11.30
CA GLU A 151 8.05 20.81 -12.19
C GLU A 151 7.05 19.88 -11.48
N ALA A 152 7.52 18.95 -10.65
CA ALA A 152 6.65 18.06 -9.89
C ALA A 152 5.71 18.85 -8.97
N GLN A 153 6.27 19.84 -8.25
CA GLN A 153 5.49 20.72 -7.38
C GLN A 153 4.47 21.54 -8.18
N LYS A 154 4.88 22.10 -9.33
CA LYS A 154 3.99 22.86 -10.20
C LYS A 154 2.79 22.02 -10.68
N GLU A 155 3.04 20.79 -11.12
CA GLU A 155 1.96 19.88 -11.54
C GLU A 155 1.06 19.48 -10.37
N TYR A 156 1.63 19.29 -9.18
CA TYR A 156 0.89 19.01 -7.96
C TYR A 156 -0.05 20.17 -7.59
N ASP A 157 0.46 21.41 -7.59
CA ASP A 157 -0.30 22.62 -7.30
C ASP A 157 -1.40 22.87 -8.36
N ALA A 158 -1.12 22.51 -9.61
CA ALA A 158 -2.10 22.51 -10.71
C ALA A 158 -3.13 21.37 -10.63
N LYS A 159 -3.03 20.48 -9.62
CA LYS A 159 -3.86 19.28 -9.43
C LYS A 159 -3.74 18.25 -10.56
N ASN A 160 -2.67 18.32 -11.35
CA ASN A 160 -2.32 17.30 -12.34
C ASN A 160 -1.62 16.13 -11.66
N TYR A 161 -2.30 15.49 -10.72
CA TYR A 161 -1.66 14.58 -9.76
C TYR A 161 -0.94 13.37 -10.40
N PRO A 162 -1.46 12.71 -11.46
CA PRO A 162 -0.71 11.63 -12.11
C PRO A 162 0.62 12.11 -12.70
N VAL A 163 0.66 13.29 -13.32
CA VAL A 163 1.90 13.87 -13.89
C VAL A 163 2.86 14.29 -12.77
N ALA A 164 2.33 14.86 -11.69
CA ALA A 164 3.13 15.17 -10.51
C ALA A 164 3.77 13.91 -9.92
N ALA A 165 3.02 12.80 -9.83
CA ALA A 165 3.51 11.52 -9.32
C ALA A 165 4.67 10.98 -10.17
N GLU A 166 4.52 10.96 -11.49
CA GLU A 166 5.58 10.55 -12.41
C GLU A 166 6.85 11.39 -12.24
N LYS A 167 6.71 12.71 -12.08
CA LYS A 167 7.85 13.60 -11.84
C LYS A 167 8.48 13.39 -10.46
N PHE A 168 7.70 13.14 -9.41
CA PHE A 168 8.25 12.79 -8.10
C PHE A 168 9.03 11.46 -8.14
N LEU A 169 8.57 10.47 -8.91
CA LEU A 169 9.35 9.25 -9.14
C LEU A 169 10.66 9.54 -9.90
N GLN A 170 10.64 10.43 -10.89
CA GLN A 170 11.87 10.86 -11.56
C GLN A 170 12.85 11.54 -10.60
N VAL A 171 12.38 12.38 -9.67
CA VAL A 171 13.23 12.97 -8.62
C VAL A 171 13.85 11.87 -7.75
N ASN A 172 13.04 10.88 -7.34
CA ASN A 172 13.51 9.74 -6.55
C ASN A 172 14.60 8.93 -7.28
N ASP A 173 14.42 8.67 -8.58
CA ASP A 173 15.39 7.94 -9.41
C ASP A 173 16.70 8.72 -9.57
N LEU A 174 16.59 10.03 -9.81
CA LEU A 174 17.75 10.92 -9.92
C LEU A 174 18.52 11.02 -8.60
N LEU A 175 17.85 11.06 -7.46
CA LEU A 175 18.48 11.05 -6.13
C LEU A 175 19.25 9.74 -5.90
N LYS A 176 18.67 8.61 -6.30
CA LYS A 176 19.36 7.30 -6.30
C LYS A 176 20.60 7.32 -7.19
N ALA A 177 20.49 7.88 -8.41
CA ALA A 177 21.62 8.03 -9.33
C ALA A 177 22.75 8.90 -8.75
N ALA A 178 22.40 9.97 -8.03
CA ALA A 178 23.36 10.85 -7.35
C ALA A 178 23.97 10.23 -6.08
N GLY A 179 23.58 9.01 -5.70
CA GLY A 179 24.04 8.35 -4.47
C GLY A 179 23.44 8.95 -3.19
N GLN A 180 22.30 9.62 -3.30
CA GLN A 180 21.59 10.29 -2.21
C GLN A 180 20.11 9.85 -2.18
N PRO A 181 19.81 8.53 -2.06
CA PRO A 181 18.43 8.04 -2.09
C PRO A 181 17.58 8.68 -0.98
N ASP A 182 16.39 9.17 -1.34
CA ASP A 182 15.40 9.69 -0.40
C ASP A 182 13.99 9.30 -0.87
N ASP A 183 13.44 8.25 -0.29
CA ASP A 183 12.13 7.70 -0.68
C ASP A 183 10.95 8.63 -0.29
N ILE A 184 11.20 9.81 0.30
CA ILE A 184 10.15 10.83 0.50
C ILE A 184 9.44 11.21 -0.80
N TYR A 185 10.17 11.24 -1.92
CA TYR A 185 9.58 11.53 -3.22
C TYR A 185 8.76 10.36 -3.76
N LYS A 186 9.12 9.12 -3.40
CA LYS A 186 8.27 7.95 -3.67
C LYS A 186 6.97 8.01 -2.85
N TYR A 187 7.03 8.48 -1.60
CA TYR A 187 5.85 8.76 -0.79
C TYR A 187 4.96 9.85 -1.40
N TYR A 188 5.53 10.97 -1.85
CA TYR A 188 4.78 12.03 -2.54
C TYR A 188 4.16 11.55 -3.85
N ALA A 189 4.83 10.66 -4.58
CA ALA A 189 4.26 10.02 -5.75
C ALA A 189 3.06 9.11 -5.39
N ALA A 190 3.16 8.32 -4.31
CA ALA A 190 2.07 7.47 -3.83
C ALA A 190 0.82 8.30 -3.47
N ILE A 191 0.99 9.41 -2.74
CA ILE A 191 -0.09 10.36 -2.43
C ILE A 191 -0.68 10.95 -3.71
N SER A 192 0.16 11.40 -4.63
CA SER A 192 -0.27 12.03 -5.86
C SER A 192 -1.08 11.06 -6.74
N TYR A 193 -0.65 9.81 -6.87
CA TYR A 193 -1.46 8.79 -7.56
C TYR A 193 -2.79 8.53 -6.85
N ALA A 194 -2.84 8.50 -5.51
CA ALA A 194 -4.10 8.38 -4.78
C ALA A 194 -5.07 9.54 -5.10
N LEU A 195 -4.58 10.78 -5.06
CA LEU A 195 -5.36 11.98 -5.39
C LEU A 195 -5.81 12.00 -6.87
N GLY A 196 -5.01 11.42 -7.76
CA GLY A 196 -5.33 11.24 -9.17
C GLY A 196 -6.20 10.03 -9.50
N ASN A 197 -6.74 9.33 -8.49
CA ASN A 197 -7.52 8.09 -8.64
C ASN A 197 -6.78 6.96 -9.39
N LYS A 198 -5.45 6.96 -9.33
CA LYS A 198 -4.56 5.91 -9.84
C LYS A 198 -4.28 4.89 -8.74
N LYS A 199 -5.34 4.17 -8.35
CA LYS A 199 -5.34 3.30 -7.16
C LYS A 199 -4.27 2.22 -7.23
N SER A 200 -4.18 1.50 -8.35
CA SER A 200 -3.23 0.39 -8.50
C SER A 200 -1.78 0.86 -8.40
N GLU A 201 -1.45 1.98 -9.03
CA GLU A 201 -0.12 2.60 -8.98
C GLU A 201 0.20 3.09 -7.56
N SER A 202 -0.75 3.75 -6.90
CA SER A 202 -0.59 4.22 -5.51
C SER A 202 -0.38 3.05 -4.54
N ILE A 203 -1.21 2.00 -4.62
CA ILE A 203 -1.10 0.79 -3.78
C ILE A 203 0.29 0.16 -3.94
N ALA A 204 0.78 0.01 -5.17
CA ALA A 204 2.09 -0.58 -5.42
C ALA A 204 3.22 0.24 -4.76
N LEU A 205 3.16 1.58 -4.83
CA LEU A 205 4.16 2.43 -4.18
C LEU A 205 4.08 2.37 -2.66
N TYR A 206 2.88 2.39 -2.07
CA TYR A 206 2.73 2.22 -0.63
C TYR A 206 3.22 0.86 -0.14
N GLN A 207 2.92 -0.22 -0.87
CA GLN A 207 3.42 -1.55 -0.54
C GLN A 207 4.95 -1.60 -0.59
N ASP A 208 5.57 -0.98 -1.58
CA ASP A 208 7.03 -0.91 -1.66
C ASP A 208 7.64 -0.13 -0.48
N LEU A 209 7.07 1.02 -0.12
CA LEU A 209 7.50 1.81 1.05
C LEU A 209 7.37 1.02 2.36
N ILE A 210 6.26 0.30 2.52
CA ILE A 210 6.05 -0.57 3.70
C ILE A 210 7.07 -1.70 3.73
N ASN A 211 7.32 -2.36 2.60
CA ASN A 211 8.26 -3.46 2.49
C ASN A 211 9.73 -3.02 2.66
N SER A 212 10.07 -1.78 2.29
CA SER A 212 11.41 -1.20 2.51
C SER A 212 11.65 -0.76 3.96
N GLY A 213 10.60 -0.74 4.80
CA GLY A 213 10.68 -0.24 6.17
C GLY A 213 10.76 1.29 6.24
N TYR A 214 10.29 2.00 5.21
CA TYR A 214 10.25 3.45 5.20
C TYR A 214 9.33 3.98 6.31
N THR A 215 9.88 4.83 7.19
CA THR A 215 9.14 5.46 8.29
C THR A 215 8.86 6.93 8.06
N GLY A 216 9.50 7.55 7.06
CA GLY A 216 9.48 9.00 6.82
C GLY A 216 10.01 9.86 7.97
N ILE A 217 10.66 9.25 8.97
CA ILE A 217 11.30 9.99 10.05
C ILE A 217 12.49 10.74 9.47
N LYS A 218 12.49 12.07 9.64
CA LYS A 218 13.56 12.95 9.24
C LYS A 218 14.05 13.73 10.45
N THR A 219 15.36 13.74 10.64
CA THR A 219 16.02 14.61 11.60
C THR A 219 16.53 15.83 10.86
N THR A 220 16.10 17.01 11.27
CA THR A 220 16.59 18.30 10.77
C THR A 220 17.48 18.94 11.82
N TYR A 221 18.56 19.55 11.35
CA TYR A 221 19.50 20.31 12.18
C TYR A 221 19.46 21.76 11.74
N SER A 222 19.25 22.69 12.66
CA SER A 222 19.22 24.11 12.32
C SER A 222 19.86 24.99 13.38
N ALA A 223 20.46 26.09 12.97
CA ALA A 223 21.11 27.05 13.86
C ALA A 223 20.82 28.48 13.41
N LEU A 224 20.79 29.42 14.36
CA LEU A 224 20.73 30.85 14.06
C LEU A 224 22.14 31.35 13.71
N ASN A 225 22.33 31.84 12.50
CA ASN A 225 23.54 32.56 12.11
C ASN A 225 23.44 34.00 12.62
N LYS A 226 24.31 34.39 13.55
CA LYS A 226 24.27 35.71 14.21
C LYS A 226 24.68 36.86 13.29
N LYS A 227 25.38 36.58 12.18
CA LYS A 227 25.78 37.60 11.21
C LYS A 227 24.64 37.98 10.28
N THR A 228 23.86 36.99 9.83
CA THR A 228 22.72 37.20 8.91
C THR A 228 21.39 37.34 9.65
N ASN A 229 21.35 36.98 10.93
CA ASN A 229 20.15 36.85 11.75
C ASN A 229 19.10 35.89 11.13
N GLN A 230 19.56 34.88 10.37
CA GLN A 230 18.71 33.87 9.76
C GLN A 230 18.93 32.50 10.38
N ARG A 231 17.84 31.72 10.48
CA ARG A 231 17.92 30.29 10.84
C ARG A 231 18.28 29.50 9.60
N GLU A 232 19.40 28.78 9.66
CA GLU A 232 19.91 27.96 8.58
C GLU A 232 19.66 26.48 8.89
N ASN A 233 19.18 25.74 7.88
CA ASN A 233 19.12 24.28 7.93
C ASN A 233 20.47 23.72 7.46
N LEU A 234 21.02 22.80 8.23
CA LEU A 234 22.37 22.28 8.07
C LEU A 234 22.31 20.75 7.98
N ASP A 235 23.23 20.16 7.22
CA ASP A 235 23.50 18.73 7.38
C ASP A 235 24.19 18.48 8.73
N LYS A 236 24.20 17.23 9.18
CA LYS A 236 24.73 16.85 10.50
C LYS A 236 26.19 17.27 10.68
N SER A 237 27.02 17.09 9.66
CA SER A 237 28.46 17.41 9.74
C SER A 237 28.67 18.91 9.85
N SER A 238 27.97 19.69 9.02
CA SER A 238 27.99 21.16 9.09
C SER A 238 27.45 21.66 10.43
N PHE A 239 26.37 21.07 10.96
CA PHE A 239 25.80 21.39 12.27
C PHE A 239 26.81 21.18 13.41
N GLU A 240 27.53 20.06 13.43
CA GLU A 240 28.57 19.79 14.42
C GLU A 240 29.80 20.72 14.26
N LEU A 241 30.10 21.15 13.04
CA LEU A 241 31.16 22.13 12.78
C LEU A 241 30.78 23.51 13.31
N VAL A 242 29.60 24.02 12.97
CA VAL A 242 29.17 25.37 13.35
C VAL A 242 28.89 25.52 14.84
N LYS A 243 28.62 24.43 15.58
CA LYS A 243 28.56 24.44 17.05
C LYS A 243 29.83 24.97 17.71
N LYS A 244 30.98 24.82 17.04
CA LYS A 244 32.28 25.30 17.53
C LYS A 244 32.54 26.76 17.13
N SER A 245 31.70 27.34 16.27
CA SER A 245 31.84 28.71 15.81
C SER A 245 31.11 29.68 16.74
N PRO A 246 31.74 30.80 17.13
CA PRO A 246 31.05 31.86 17.85
C PRO A 246 30.08 32.62 16.95
N ASP A 247 29.94 32.31 15.66
CA ASP A 247 29.01 32.98 14.74
C ASP A 247 27.60 32.39 14.77
N TYR A 248 27.41 31.22 15.38
CA TYR A 248 26.12 30.54 15.43
C TYR A 248 25.59 30.43 16.87
N ALA A 249 24.27 30.33 17.01
CA ALA A 249 23.56 30.14 18.27
C ALA A 249 22.23 29.40 18.05
N ASP A 250 21.48 29.12 19.13
CA ASP A 250 20.13 28.54 19.07
C ASP A 250 20.04 27.28 18.18
N PHE A 251 20.92 26.32 18.48
CA PHE A 251 21.04 25.03 17.81
C PHE A 251 19.83 24.14 18.13
N LYS A 252 19.13 23.70 17.09
CA LYS A 252 17.95 22.84 17.19
C LYS A 252 18.15 21.56 16.39
N THR A 253 17.76 20.46 17.01
CA THR A 253 17.63 19.15 16.39
C THR A 253 16.17 18.75 16.52
N GLU A 254 15.49 18.58 15.39
CA GLU A 254 14.07 18.24 15.38
C GLU A 254 13.87 16.95 14.58
N THR A 255 13.17 15.99 15.18
CA THR A 255 12.83 14.71 14.55
C THR A 255 11.34 14.71 14.22
N SER A 256 10.99 14.46 12.96
CA SER A 256 9.59 14.34 12.55
C SER A 256 8.93 13.09 13.12
N LYS A 257 7.60 13.11 13.18
CA LYS A 257 6.82 11.90 13.47
C LYS A 257 6.98 10.89 12.34
N SER A 258 6.87 9.61 12.68
CA SER A 258 6.77 8.54 11.70
C SER A 258 5.46 8.67 10.92
N VAL A 259 5.53 8.44 9.61
CA VAL A 259 4.35 8.27 8.75
C VAL A 259 4.00 6.79 8.55
N GLU A 260 4.78 5.87 9.13
CA GLU A 260 4.63 4.42 8.89
C GLU A 260 3.20 3.94 9.15
N GLU A 261 2.59 4.36 10.26
CA GLU A 261 1.20 4.03 10.59
C GLU A 261 0.21 4.50 9.50
N GLU A 262 0.39 5.72 8.99
CA GLU A 262 -0.42 6.29 7.91
C GLU A 262 -0.22 5.57 6.57
N LEU A 263 0.98 5.03 6.30
CA LEU A 263 1.23 4.21 5.10
C LEU A 263 0.33 2.97 5.10
N TYR A 264 0.26 2.25 6.23
CA TYR A 264 -0.59 1.07 6.35
C TYR A 264 -2.07 1.44 6.19
N GLU A 265 -2.53 2.48 6.89
CA GLU A 265 -3.91 2.94 6.80
C GLU A 265 -4.33 3.28 5.37
N THR A 266 -3.50 4.07 4.69
CA THR A 266 -3.82 4.58 3.34
C THR A 266 -3.76 3.45 2.31
N ALA A 267 -2.75 2.59 2.39
CA ALA A 267 -2.63 1.42 1.52
C ALA A 267 -3.86 0.51 1.63
N VAL A 268 -4.26 0.16 2.85
CA VAL A 268 -5.43 -0.69 3.10
C VAL A 268 -6.71 -0.03 2.60
N ALA A 269 -6.92 1.27 2.88
CA ALA A 269 -8.09 1.99 2.41
C ALA A 269 -8.21 1.97 0.88
N LEU A 270 -7.09 2.23 0.18
CA LEU A 270 -7.02 2.13 -1.27
C LEU A 270 -7.29 0.71 -1.77
N MET A 271 -6.74 -0.31 -1.10
CA MET A 271 -6.95 -1.72 -1.48
C MET A 271 -8.41 -2.14 -1.33
N LEU A 272 -9.09 -1.72 -0.26
CA LEU A 272 -10.53 -1.97 -0.10
C LEU A 272 -11.33 -1.27 -1.20
N ASP A 273 -10.99 -0.02 -1.52
CA ASP A 273 -11.64 0.76 -2.58
C ASP A 273 -11.32 0.24 -4.01
N ASP A 274 -10.27 -0.57 -4.16
CA ASP A 274 -9.91 -1.31 -5.38
C ASP A 274 -10.43 -2.77 -5.36
N ASN A 275 -11.29 -3.12 -4.39
CA ASN A 275 -11.85 -4.47 -4.15
C ASN A 275 -10.82 -5.58 -3.88
N LYS A 276 -9.58 -5.21 -3.52
CA LYS A 276 -8.50 -6.14 -3.11
C LYS A 276 -8.65 -6.56 -1.64
N ASN A 277 -9.85 -7.03 -1.27
CA ASN A 277 -10.25 -7.25 0.12
C ASN A 277 -9.34 -8.26 0.85
N SER A 278 -9.00 -9.39 0.21
CA SER A 278 -8.14 -10.42 0.82
C SER A 278 -6.71 -9.92 1.04
N GLU A 279 -6.16 -9.16 0.10
CA GLU A 279 -4.84 -8.56 0.26
C GLU A 279 -4.85 -7.47 1.35
N ALA A 280 -5.94 -6.69 1.44
CA ALA A 280 -6.13 -5.69 2.48
C ALA A 280 -6.12 -6.33 3.87
N VAL A 281 -6.80 -7.46 4.07
CA VAL A 281 -6.76 -8.22 5.33
C VAL A 281 -5.33 -8.58 5.73
N ALA A 282 -4.53 -9.11 4.79
CA ALA A 282 -3.14 -9.46 5.08
C ALA A 282 -2.29 -8.24 5.47
N LEU A 283 -2.55 -7.08 4.86
CA LEU A 283 -1.84 -5.85 5.20
C LEU A 283 -2.30 -5.26 6.55
N ILE A 284 -3.60 -5.36 6.87
CA ILE A 284 -4.16 -4.98 8.17
C ILE A 284 -3.51 -5.79 9.29
N GLU A 285 -3.38 -7.11 9.14
CA GLU A 285 -2.76 -7.97 10.14
C GLU A 285 -1.30 -7.56 10.40
N LYS A 286 -0.54 -7.26 9.33
CA LYS A 286 0.82 -6.71 9.45
C LYS A 286 0.85 -5.35 10.16
N GLY A 287 -0.08 -4.46 9.82
CA GLY A 287 -0.18 -3.13 10.42
C GLY A 287 -0.51 -3.19 11.91
N LEU A 288 -1.54 -3.95 12.29
CA LEU A 288 -1.97 -4.12 13.68
C LEU A 288 -0.96 -4.86 14.55
N ALA A 289 -0.09 -5.70 13.97
CA ALA A 289 1.03 -6.28 14.70
C ALA A 289 2.04 -5.20 15.18
N LYS A 290 2.19 -4.10 14.42
CA LYS A 290 3.02 -2.95 14.80
C LYS A 290 2.26 -1.89 15.60
N PHE A 291 1.00 -1.67 15.25
CA PHE A 291 0.13 -0.61 15.77
C PHE A 291 -1.16 -1.21 16.36
N PRO A 292 -1.09 -1.97 17.48
CA PRO A 292 -2.21 -2.78 17.99
C PRO A 292 -3.43 -1.97 18.46
N ASN A 293 -3.25 -0.67 18.68
CA ASN A 293 -4.28 0.26 19.18
C ASN A 293 -4.78 1.22 18.08
N ASN A 294 -4.43 0.99 16.82
CA ASN A 294 -4.88 1.85 15.73
C ASN A 294 -6.39 1.63 15.46
N ALA A 295 -7.21 2.61 15.86
CA ALA A 295 -8.67 2.53 15.72
C ALA A 295 -9.11 2.43 14.25
N LYS A 296 -8.52 3.24 13.37
CA LYS A 296 -8.86 3.27 11.95
C LYS A 296 -8.53 1.95 11.24
N MET A 297 -7.42 1.30 11.59
CA MET A 297 -7.09 -0.05 11.12
C MET A 297 -8.10 -1.10 11.59
N ASN A 298 -8.61 -0.99 12.83
CA ASN A 298 -9.66 -1.88 13.30
C ASN A 298 -10.97 -1.67 12.52
N ASP A 299 -11.33 -0.42 12.20
CA ASP A 299 -12.51 -0.12 11.36
C ASP A 299 -12.34 -0.65 9.92
N LEU A 300 -11.12 -0.54 9.38
CA LEU A 300 -10.77 -1.11 8.08
C LEU A 300 -10.77 -2.65 8.12
N LYS A 301 -10.38 -3.28 9.24
CA LYS A 301 -10.49 -4.74 9.47
C LYS A 301 -11.93 -5.22 9.39
N LEU A 302 -12.85 -4.53 10.07
CA LEU A 302 -14.28 -4.81 10.01
C LEU A 302 -14.82 -4.66 8.59
N SER A 303 -14.47 -3.58 7.92
CA SER A 303 -14.86 -3.33 6.53
C SER A 303 -14.33 -4.41 5.58
N ALA A 304 -13.08 -4.85 5.76
CA ALA A 304 -12.46 -5.88 4.95
C ALA A 304 -13.18 -7.23 5.09
N TYR A 305 -13.41 -7.72 6.33
CA TYR A 305 -14.09 -8.99 6.53
C TYR A 305 -15.57 -8.96 6.13
N SER A 306 -16.24 -7.82 6.28
CA SER A 306 -17.60 -7.65 5.74
C SER A 306 -17.62 -7.84 4.22
N ARG A 307 -16.63 -7.30 3.50
CA ARG A 307 -16.54 -7.42 2.03
C ARG A 307 -16.07 -8.79 1.54
N THR A 308 -15.30 -9.55 2.33
CA THR A 308 -14.91 -10.92 1.96
C THR A 308 -16.03 -11.94 2.19
N GLY A 309 -17.07 -11.59 2.96
CA GLY A 309 -18.15 -12.50 3.33
C GLY A 309 -17.77 -13.52 4.41
N ASP A 310 -16.58 -13.42 5.00
CA ASP A 310 -16.12 -14.29 6.09
C ASP A 310 -16.81 -13.89 7.40
N SER A 311 -18.06 -14.34 7.54
CA SER A 311 -18.92 -13.99 8.69
C SER A 311 -18.34 -14.49 10.01
N SER A 312 -17.57 -15.58 10.00
CA SER A 312 -16.91 -16.12 11.20
C SER A 312 -15.81 -15.18 11.69
N LYS A 313 -14.90 -14.76 10.80
CA LYS A 313 -13.85 -13.80 11.16
C LYS A 313 -14.40 -12.42 11.49
N LEU A 314 -15.47 -11.99 10.79
CA LEU A 314 -16.14 -10.74 11.11
C LEU A 314 -16.74 -10.80 12.53
N GLU A 315 -17.44 -11.87 12.89
CA GLU A 315 -17.99 -12.05 14.23
C GLU A 315 -16.89 -12.02 15.30
N GLN A 316 -15.80 -12.77 15.09
CA GLN A 316 -14.66 -12.75 16.00
C GLN A 316 -14.06 -11.35 16.16
N THR A 317 -13.89 -10.62 15.05
CA THR A 317 -13.32 -9.27 15.07
C THR A 317 -14.21 -8.30 15.84
N ILE A 318 -15.53 -8.37 15.68
CA ILE A 318 -16.46 -7.53 16.44
C ILE A 318 -16.47 -7.94 17.92
N LYS A 319 -16.39 -9.24 18.24
CA LYS A 319 -16.23 -9.73 19.63
C LYS A 319 -14.98 -9.14 20.30
N GLU A 320 -13.85 -9.10 19.59
CA GLU A 320 -12.63 -8.44 20.07
C GLU A 320 -12.84 -6.93 20.27
N ALA A 321 -13.55 -6.26 19.35
CA ALA A 321 -13.83 -4.83 19.43
C ALA A 321 -14.70 -4.47 20.65
N VAL A 322 -15.80 -5.19 20.88
CA VAL A 322 -16.68 -4.95 22.05
C VAL A 322 -16.03 -5.36 23.37
N ALA A 323 -15.09 -6.31 23.37
CA ALA A 323 -14.31 -6.62 24.56
C ALA A 323 -13.36 -5.47 24.94
N LYS A 324 -12.77 -4.79 23.95
CA LYS A 324 -11.92 -3.60 24.16
C LYS A 324 -12.72 -2.35 24.52
N ASN A 325 -13.88 -2.17 23.89
CA ASN A 325 -14.78 -1.06 24.16
C ASN A 325 -16.21 -1.55 24.45
N PRO A 326 -16.49 -1.98 25.70
CA PRO A 326 -17.81 -2.48 26.07
C PRO A 326 -18.95 -1.46 25.96
N GLY A 327 -18.63 -0.16 25.87
CA GLY A 327 -19.60 0.92 25.69
C GLY A 327 -19.98 1.20 24.23
N ASP A 328 -19.45 0.45 23.27
CA ASP A 328 -19.71 0.65 21.85
C ASP A 328 -21.04 0.00 21.41
N LYS A 329 -22.14 0.75 21.55
CA LYS A 329 -23.48 0.29 21.12
C LYS A 329 -23.57 -0.07 19.64
N LEU A 330 -22.76 0.56 18.77
CA LEU A 330 -22.74 0.26 17.34
C LEU A 330 -22.17 -1.14 17.11
N ASN A 331 -21.02 -1.45 17.70
CA ASN A 331 -20.42 -2.77 17.57
C ASN A 331 -21.25 -3.88 18.24
N TRP A 332 -21.91 -3.60 19.37
CA TRP A 332 -22.88 -4.55 19.95
C TRP A 332 -24.07 -4.83 19.01
N SER A 333 -24.60 -3.80 18.35
CA SER A 333 -25.67 -3.98 17.37
C SER A 333 -25.20 -4.75 16.14
N ASN A 334 -24.02 -4.42 15.61
CA ASN A 334 -23.43 -5.13 14.46
C ASN A 334 -23.17 -6.62 14.79
N LEU A 335 -22.70 -6.92 16.01
CA LEU A 335 -22.53 -8.28 16.48
C LEU A 335 -23.87 -9.04 16.47
N GLY A 336 -24.93 -8.41 16.97
CA GLY A 336 -26.29 -8.96 16.92
C GLY A 336 -26.76 -9.28 15.50
N VAL A 337 -26.49 -8.39 14.54
CA VAL A 337 -26.84 -8.61 13.12
C VAL A 337 -26.14 -9.85 12.57
N ILE A 338 -24.82 -9.98 12.78
CA ILE A 338 -24.05 -11.12 12.27
C ILE A 338 -24.52 -12.43 12.91
N GLN A 339 -24.69 -12.43 14.23
CA GLN A 339 -25.16 -13.59 14.98
C GLN A 339 -26.59 -14.00 14.58
N SER A 340 -27.45 -13.05 14.19
CA SER A 340 -28.81 -13.35 13.77
C SER A 340 -28.90 -14.11 12.43
N ASN A 341 -27.83 -14.10 11.63
CA ASN A 341 -27.77 -14.81 10.36
C ASN A 341 -27.58 -16.32 10.50
N ASN A 342 -27.18 -16.80 11.69
CA ASN A 342 -26.99 -18.22 11.97
C ASN A 342 -28.00 -18.68 13.05
N PRO A 343 -28.87 -19.66 12.76
CA PRO A 343 -29.82 -20.20 13.74
C PRO A 343 -29.21 -20.65 15.07
N ALA A 344 -27.95 -21.11 15.05
CA ALA A 344 -27.25 -21.56 16.26
C ALA A 344 -26.91 -20.41 17.22
N THR A 345 -26.79 -19.18 16.73
CA THR A 345 -26.35 -18.00 17.49
C THR A 345 -27.48 -16.98 17.72
N VAL A 346 -28.74 -17.37 17.52
CA VAL A 346 -29.93 -16.52 17.73
C VAL A 346 -30.02 -16.01 19.17
N ALA A 347 -29.69 -16.83 20.17
CA ALA A 347 -29.68 -16.41 21.57
C ALA A 347 -28.59 -15.37 21.84
N ASP A 348 -27.40 -15.55 21.27
CA ASP A 348 -26.30 -14.59 21.37
C ASP A 348 -26.66 -13.27 20.69
N ALA A 349 -27.33 -13.33 19.53
CA ALA A 349 -27.80 -12.14 18.82
C ALA A 349 -28.74 -11.30 19.69
N GLU A 350 -29.69 -11.94 20.37
CA GLU A 350 -30.61 -11.28 21.29
C GLU A 350 -29.85 -10.58 22.43
N ALA A 351 -28.87 -11.27 23.02
CA ALA A 351 -28.03 -10.71 24.08
C ALA A 351 -27.22 -9.50 23.58
N SER A 352 -26.62 -9.59 22.39
CA SER A 352 -25.85 -8.50 21.78
C SER A 352 -26.70 -7.26 21.50
N PHE A 353 -27.88 -7.41 20.91
CA PHE A 353 -28.79 -6.27 20.73
C PHE A 353 -29.26 -5.68 22.05
N LYS A 354 -29.55 -6.53 23.05
CA LYS A 354 -29.91 -6.05 24.39
C LYS A 354 -28.78 -5.27 25.05
N LYS A 355 -27.52 -5.69 24.89
CA LYS A 355 -26.36 -4.93 25.35
C LYS A 355 -26.27 -3.55 24.72
N ALA A 356 -26.52 -3.43 23.41
CA ALA A 356 -26.61 -2.12 22.77
C ALA A 356 -27.71 -1.23 23.39
N LEU A 357 -28.86 -1.83 23.74
CA LEU A 357 -29.99 -1.13 24.38
C LEU A 357 -29.78 -0.84 25.88
N GLU A 358 -28.95 -1.60 26.57
CA GLU A 358 -28.50 -1.27 27.94
C GLU A 358 -27.64 0.01 27.93
N ILE A 359 -26.82 0.19 26.90
CA ILE A 359 -25.98 1.38 26.72
C ILE A 359 -26.83 2.59 26.26
N ASP A 360 -27.72 2.37 25.30
CA ASP A 360 -28.65 3.39 24.81
C ASP A 360 -30.02 2.77 24.51
N PRO A 361 -31.00 2.95 25.42
CA PRO A 361 -32.33 2.37 25.27
C PRO A 361 -33.05 2.80 23.99
N ASN A 362 -32.69 3.91 23.37
CA ASN A 362 -33.35 4.46 22.18
C ASN A 362 -32.54 4.19 20.90
N TYR A 363 -31.56 3.30 20.95
CA TYR A 363 -30.74 2.98 19.80
C TYR A 363 -31.52 2.20 18.73
N VAL A 364 -32.02 2.95 17.74
CA VAL A 364 -32.87 2.46 16.64
C VAL A 364 -32.30 1.21 15.94
N PRO A 365 -31.00 1.12 15.58
CA PRO A 365 -30.47 -0.07 14.92
C PRO A 365 -30.62 -1.36 15.73
N ALA A 366 -30.48 -1.30 17.06
CA ALA A 366 -30.65 -2.47 17.91
C ALA A 366 -32.13 -2.85 18.12
N LEU A 367 -33.03 -1.86 18.19
CA LEU A 367 -34.49 -2.10 18.18
C LEU A 367 -34.91 -2.79 16.87
N GLN A 368 -34.47 -2.26 15.72
CA GLN A 368 -34.71 -2.85 14.42
C GLN A 368 -34.12 -4.26 14.33
N GLY A 369 -32.92 -4.50 14.87
CA GLY A 369 -32.30 -5.82 14.93
C GLY A 369 -33.13 -6.86 15.69
N LEU A 370 -33.61 -6.52 16.89
CA LEU A 370 -34.50 -7.41 17.66
C LEU A 370 -35.82 -7.65 16.94
N VAL A 371 -36.42 -6.62 16.35
CA VAL A 371 -37.71 -6.73 15.66
C VAL A 371 -37.56 -7.51 14.36
N PHE A 372 -36.75 -7.03 13.42
CA PHE A 372 -36.75 -7.51 12.03
C PHE A 372 -35.73 -8.60 11.75
N ASN A 373 -34.60 -8.65 12.45
CA ASN A 373 -33.60 -9.69 12.20
C ASN A 373 -33.88 -10.94 13.04
N LEU A 374 -34.49 -10.79 14.22
CA LEU A 374 -34.72 -11.86 15.18
C LEU A 374 -36.20 -12.28 15.24
N TYR A 375 -37.06 -11.46 15.84
CA TYR A 375 -38.41 -11.91 16.19
C TYR A 375 -39.36 -11.99 15.01
N LEU A 376 -39.29 -11.05 14.06
CA LEU A 376 -40.13 -10.93 12.87
C LEU A 376 -39.34 -11.13 11.57
N ASN A 377 -38.22 -11.86 11.64
CA ASN A 377 -37.44 -12.24 10.47
C ASN A 377 -38.34 -12.82 9.37
N SER A 378 -38.43 -12.11 8.24
CA SER A 378 -39.40 -12.42 7.18
C SER A 378 -39.19 -13.79 6.57
N LYS A 379 -37.92 -14.21 6.37
CA LYS A 379 -37.59 -15.54 5.85
C LYS A 379 -38.00 -16.64 6.83
N ALA A 380 -37.79 -16.43 8.12
CA ALA A 380 -38.22 -17.39 9.14
C ALA A 380 -39.75 -17.42 9.30
N ASP A 381 -40.41 -16.26 9.23
CA ASP A 381 -41.87 -16.16 9.34
C ASP A 381 -42.58 -16.80 8.14
N ALA A 382 -42.07 -16.61 6.92
CA ALA A 382 -42.59 -17.25 5.72
C ALA A 382 -42.61 -18.78 5.86
N LYS A 383 -41.52 -19.38 6.36
CA LYS A 383 -41.46 -20.83 6.64
C LYS A 383 -42.50 -21.29 7.66
N ILE A 384 -42.76 -20.48 8.69
CA ILE A 384 -43.80 -20.77 9.68
C ILE A 384 -45.19 -20.73 9.06
N VAL A 385 -45.46 -19.72 8.22
CA VAL A 385 -46.74 -19.58 7.52
C VAL A 385 -46.96 -20.74 6.54
N ASP A 386 -45.93 -21.14 5.80
CA ASP A 386 -46.00 -22.29 4.90
C ASP A 386 -46.27 -23.59 5.66
N ALA A 387 -45.54 -23.83 6.77
CA ALA A 387 -45.75 -25.00 7.63
C ALA A 387 -47.18 -25.03 8.20
N TYR A 388 -47.70 -23.88 8.64
CA TYR A 388 -49.08 -23.75 9.09
C TYR A 388 -50.09 -24.14 8.00
N ASN A 389 -49.93 -23.59 6.80
CA ASN A 389 -50.84 -23.85 5.67
C ASN A 389 -50.82 -25.33 5.26
N VAL A 390 -49.64 -25.95 5.25
CA VAL A 390 -49.48 -27.40 4.98
C VAL A 390 -50.21 -28.23 6.03
N ALA A 391 -49.98 -27.97 7.33
CA ALA A 391 -50.64 -28.70 8.40
C ALA A 391 -52.16 -28.56 8.34
N ARG A 392 -52.66 -27.33 8.09
CA ARG A 392 -54.09 -27.05 7.98
C ARG A 392 -54.73 -27.75 6.78
N LYS A 393 -54.08 -27.73 5.61
CA LYS A 393 -54.57 -28.42 4.40
C LYS A 393 -54.61 -29.94 4.58
N ALA A 394 -53.70 -30.49 5.36
CA ALA A 394 -53.66 -31.92 5.70
C ALA A 394 -54.65 -32.32 6.81
N GLY A 395 -55.49 -31.41 7.31
CA GLY A 395 -56.43 -31.67 8.40
C GLY A 395 -55.78 -31.82 9.78
N LYS A 396 -54.49 -31.52 9.91
CA LYS A 396 -53.73 -31.62 11.17
C LYS A 396 -53.92 -30.35 12.01
N ILE A 397 -55.12 -30.19 12.57
CA ILE A 397 -55.53 -28.96 13.26
C ILE A 397 -54.68 -28.66 14.50
N ASP A 398 -54.33 -29.67 15.30
CA ASP A 398 -53.51 -29.47 16.51
C ASP A 398 -52.09 -29.00 16.18
N GLU A 399 -51.48 -29.57 15.14
CA GLU A 399 -50.17 -29.14 14.62
C GLU A 399 -50.24 -27.68 14.11
N ALA A 400 -51.27 -27.35 13.33
CA ALA A 400 -51.49 -25.99 12.85
C ALA A 400 -51.68 -24.98 14.00
N ASN A 401 -52.44 -25.35 15.04
CA ASN A 401 -52.64 -24.52 16.22
C ASN A 401 -51.33 -24.29 16.99
N LYS A 402 -50.49 -25.33 17.13
CA LYS A 402 -49.17 -25.22 17.75
C LYS A 402 -48.27 -24.23 17.00
N ILE A 403 -48.19 -24.35 15.66
CA ILE A 403 -47.36 -23.46 14.83
C ILE A 403 -47.76 -21.98 15.00
N ILE A 404 -49.06 -21.69 15.01
CA ILE A 404 -49.55 -20.31 15.21
C ILE A 404 -49.33 -19.83 16.64
N ALA A 405 -49.43 -20.70 17.64
CA ALA A 405 -49.10 -20.34 19.02
C ALA A 405 -47.62 -19.92 19.15
N GLU A 406 -46.69 -20.66 18.54
CA GLU A 406 -45.26 -20.32 18.51
C GLU A 406 -45.01 -19.00 17.77
N ARG A 407 -45.70 -18.76 16.66
CA ARG A 407 -45.67 -17.47 15.95
C ARG A 407 -46.13 -16.31 16.83
N LYS A 408 -47.23 -16.48 17.58
CA LYS A 408 -47.74 -15.47 18.53
C LYS A 408 -46.76 -15.19 19.66
N VAL A 409 -46.03 -16.19 20.15
CA VAL A 409 -44.96 -15.98 21.14
C VAL A 409 -43.87 -15.07 20.57
N ARG A 410 -43.40 -15.32 19.35
CA ARG A 410 -42.40 -14.45 18.68
C ARG A 410 -42.91 -13.02 18.54
N PHE A 411 -44.15 -12.86 18.10
CA PHE A 411 -44.78 -11.56 17.90
C PHE A 411 -44.94 -10.80 19.23
N SER A 412 -45.26 -11.52 20.31
CA SER A 412 -45.37 -10.94 21.65
C SER A 412 -44.01 -10.44 22.17
N LYS A 413 -42.92 -11.13 21.86
CA LYS A 413 -41.55 -10.68 22.17
C LYS A 413 -41.14 -9.45 21.36
N ALA A 414 -41.54 -9.36 20.08
CA ALA A 414 -41.26 -8.22 19.22
C ALA A 414 -42.01 -6.96 19.65
N LEU A 415 -43.24 -7.12 20.14
CA LEU A 415 -44.18 -6.03 20.37
C LEU A 415 -43.61 -4.84 21.16
N PRO A 416 -42.99 -5.00 22.35
CA PRO A 416 -42.49 -3.85 23.11
C PRO A 416 -41.40 -3.06 22.37
N TYR A 417 -40.53 -3.75 21.61
CA TYR A 417 -39.48 -3.09 20.82
C TYR A 417 -40.06 -2.41 19.59
N LEU A 418 -41.07 -3.00 18.95
CA LEU A 418 -41.74 -2.44 17.79
C LEU A 418 -42.63 -1.24 18.15
N GLU A 419 -43.34 -1.29 19.27
CA GLU A 419 -44.05 -0.13 19.83
C GLU A 419 -43.06 1.01 20.11
N LYS A 420 -41.91 0.71 20.74
CA LYS A 420 -40.85 1.69 20.98
C LYS A 420 -40.27 2.24 19.69
N LEU A 421 -39.99 1.40 18.71
CA LEU A 421 -39.49 1.81 17.40
C LEU A 421 -40.48 2.80 16.75
N ASN A 422 -41.78 2.50 16.76
CA ASN A 422 -42.80 3.40 16.24
C ASN A 422 -42.88 4.74 16.98
N THR A 423 -42.55 4.80 18.28
CA THR A 423 -42.44 6.09 19.00
C THR A 423 -41.23 6.92 18.57
N LEU A 424 -40.15 6.28 18.15
CA LEU A 424 -38.90 6.93 17.75
C LEU A 424 -38.90 7.29 16.25
N THR A 425 -39.56 6.49 15.42
CA THR A 425 -39.73 6.69 13.97
C THR A 425 -41.21 6.78 13.59
N PRO A 426 -41.94 7.79 14.10
CA PRO A 426 -43.36 7.92 13.81
C PRO A 426 -43.58 8.10 12.30
N ASN A 427 -44.57 7.37 11.76
CA ASN A 427 -44.95 7.37 10.34
C ASN A 427 -43.98 6.67 9.38
N GLU A 428 -42.99 5.92 9.87
CA GLU A 428 -42.25 4.98 9.03
C GLU A 428 -43.19 3.85 8.61
N ALA A 429 -43.58 3.81 7.33
CA ALA A 429 -44.64 2.94 6.82
C ALA A 429 -44.42 1.47 7.18
N ASP A 430 -43.19 0.96 6.99
CA ASP A 430 -42.83 -0.42 7.30
C ASP A 430 -43.01 -0.76 8.78
N VAL A 431 -42.65 0.16 9.68
CA VAL A 431 -42.80 -0.02 11.13
C VAL A 431 -44.28 0.01 11.52
N VAL A 432 -45.05 0.97 10.99
CA VAL A 432 -46.48 1.11 11.26
C VAL A 432 -47.24 -0.13 10.77
N ASP A 433 -46.98 -0.60 9.56
CA ASP A 433 -47.70 -1.72 8.97
C ASP A 433 -47.30 -3.06 9.61
N THR A 434 -46.02 -3.21 10.00
CA THR A 434 -45.58 -4.34 10.82
C THR A 434 -46.29 -4.31 12.17
N LEU A 435 -46.41 -3.15 12.83
CA LEU A 435 -47.06 -3.03 14.13
C LEU A 435 -48.56 -3.35 14.06
N LYS A 436 -49.27 -2.90 13.02
CA LYS A 436 -50.66 -3.31 12.74
C LYS A 436 -50.78 -4.82 12.58
N THR A 437 -49.88 -5.42 11.81
CA THR A 437 -49.86 -6.88 11.58
C THR A 437 -49.66 -7.65 12.88
N VAL A 438 -48.71 -7.21 13.71
CA VAL A 438 -48.44 -7.80 15.02
C VAL A 438 -49.64 -7.63 15.94
N TYR A 439 -50.24 -6.44 16.04
CA TYR A 439 -51.43 -6.22 16.85
C TYR A 439 -52.60 -7.11 16.44
N ASN A 440 -52.89 -7.22 15.13
CA ASN A 440 -53.95 -8.09 14.63
C ASN A 440 -53.69 -9.56 14.96
N SER A 441 -52.45 -10.03 14.76
CA SER A 441 -52.07 -11.42 15.08
C SER A 441 -52.14 -11.74 16.57
N LEU A 442 -52.02 -10.73 17.44
CA LEU A 442 -52.13 -10.84 18.90
C LEU A 442 -53.54 -10.52 19.43
N GLY A 443 -54.52 -10.28 18.55
CA GLY A 443 -55.90 -9.96 18.93
C GLY A 443 -56.10 -8.54 19.48
N LYS A 444 -55.14 -7.64 19.30
CA LYS A 444 -55.18 -6.24 19.73
C LYS A 444 -55.74 -5.33 18.62
N GLN A 445 -56.91 -5.66 18.07
CA GLN A 445 -57.47 -5.00 16.88
C GLN A 445 -57.75 -3.50 17.09
N ASP A 446 -58.16 -3.09 18.30
CA ASP A 446 -58.43 -1.69 18.59
C ASP A 446 -57.16 -0.83 18.47
N LYS A 447 -56.04 -1.32 19.02
CA LYS A 447 -54.73 -0.68 18.85
C LYS A 447 -54.28 -0.63 17.39
N ALA A 448 -54.61 -1.65 16.59
CA ALA A 448 -54.28 -1.64 15.16
C ALA A 448 -55.06 -0.56 14.39
N LYS A 449 -56.31 -0.29 14.77
CA LYS A 449 -57.15 0.76 14.16
C LYS A 449 -56.69 2.18 14.52
N GLU A 450 -56.10 2.35 15.70
CA GLU A 450 -55.54 3.64 16.16
C GLU A 450 -54.31 4.08 15.36
N LEU A 451 -53.59 3.13 14.75
CA LEU A 451 -52.44 3.42 13.88
C LEU A 451 -52.92 3.98 12.54
N LYS A 452 -52.82 5.31 12.37
CA LYS A 452 -53.09 5.97 11.09
C LYS A 452 -52.09 5.45 10.05
N GLY A 453 -52.59 4.88 8.94
CA GLY A 453 -51.72 4.46 7.83
C GLY A 453 -51.01 5.67 7.25
N GLY A 454 -49.69 5.56 7.08
CA GLY A 454 -48.95 6.46 6.21
C GLY A 454 -49.60 6.41 4.83
N LYS A 455 -49.95 7.59 4.30
CA LYS A 455 -50.25 7.73 2.87
C LYS A 455 -48.96 7.86 2.10
#